data_AF-A0A142JIZ4-F1
#
_entry.id   AF-A0A142JIZ4-F1
#
_cell.length_a   1.000
_cell.length_b   1.000
_cell.length_c   1.000
_cell.angle_alpha   90.00
_cell.angle_beta   90.00
_cell.angle_gamma   90.00
#
_symmetry.space_group_name_H-M   'P 1'
#
loop_
_entity.id
_entity.type
_entity.pdbx_description
1 polymer ?
#
loop_
_entity_poly.entity_id
_entity_poly.type
_entity_poly.pdbx_seq_one_letter_code
_entity_poly.pdbx_strand_id
1 'polypeptide(L)'
;MRKENVFLVTGRLSEGTASGREPRGELIQRIVCAANEPALHEFLDRSFPGFLVIGMVNLAALEETARQIKVALAGSAGALQVFVDPSMSH
;
A
#
# COMPACT_ATOMS: atom_id res chain seq x y z
N MET A 1 10.74 15.41 -12.90
CA MET A 1 10.52 14.34 -11.90
C MET A 1 10.09 13.09 -12.63
N ARG A 2 10.84 11.99 -12.52
CA ARG A 2 10.35 10.71 -13.04
C ARG A 2 9.34 10.16 -12.03
N LYS A 3 8.12 9.84 -12.48
CA LYS A 3 7.00 9.34 -11.65
C LYS A 3 7.23 7.89 -11.18
N GLU A 4 8.48 7.47 -11.02
CA GLU A 4 8.84 6.05 -10.93
C GLU A 4 8.42 5.42 -9.60
N ASN A 5 8.24 6.22 -8.55
CA ASN A 5 7.91 5.73 -7.21
C ASN A 5 6.70 6.49 -6.64
N VAL A 6 5.52 6.04 -7.07
CA VAL A 6 4.23 6.50 -6.55
C VAL A 6 3.73 5.48 -5.53
N PHE A 7 3.35 5.96 -4.36
CA PHE A 7 2.85 5.17 -3.26
C PHE A 7 1.39 5.52 -2.97
N LEU A 8 0.55 4.51 -2.84
CA LEU A 8 -0.75 4.62 -2.19
C LEU A 8 -0.56 4.28 -0.71
N VAL A 9 -0.75 5.28 0.16
CA VAL A 9 -0.60 5.15 1.60
C VAL A 9 -1.97 5.19 2.24
N THR A 10 -2.31 4.16 3.01
CA THR A 10 -3.51 4.09 3.82
C THR A 10 -3.13 4.27 5.29
N GLY A 11 -3.80 5.18 5.98
CA GLY A 11 -3.54 5.42 7.39
C GLY A 11 -4.73 6.07 8.07
N ARG A 12 -4.51 6.54 9.30
CA ARG A 12 -5.50 7.27 10.10
C ARG A 12 -4.84 8.49 10.71
N LEU A 13 -5.59 9.58 10.88
CA LEU A 13 -5.14 10.66 11.75
C LEU A 13 -5.38 10.24 13.19
N SER A 14 -4.35 10.28 14.01
CA SER A 14 -4.48 10.06 15.44
C SER A 14 -5.19 11.26 16.06
N GLU A 15 -6.40 11.04 16.54
CA GLU A 15 -7.10 12.03 17.37
C GLU A 15 -6.57 11.90 18.80
N GLY A 16 -6.13 13.01 19.38
CA GLY A 16 -5.70 13.05 20.78
C GLY A 16 -6.92 12.82 21.66
N THR A 17 -6.97 11.71 22.39
CA THR A 17 -7.96 11.50 23.45
C THR A 17 -7.33 11.84 24.81
N ALA A 18 -8.17 12.09 25.81
CA ALA A 18 -7.72 12.35 27.18
C ALA A 18 -6.90 11.19 27.80
N SER A 19 -6.89 10.01 27.16
CA SER A 19 -6.20 8.80 27.59
C SER A 19 -4.93 8.48 26.78
N GLY A 20 -4.60 9.28 25.77
CA GLY A 20 -3.47 9.07 24.86
C GLY A 20 -3.87 9.14 23.38
N ARG A 21 -2.93 8.80 22.48
CA ARG A 21 -3.20 8.68 21.05
C ARG A 21 -3.83 7.31 20.77
N GLU A 22 -5.14 7.25 20.58
CA GLU A 22 -5.80 6.03 20.12
C GLU A 22 -5.93 6.03 18.58
N PRO A 23 -5.79 4.87 17.91
CA PRO A 23 -6.00 4.73 16.47
C PRO A 23 -7.50 4.67 16.12
N ARG A 24 -8.29 5.55 16.72
CA ARG A 24 -9.72 5.72 16.44
C ARG A 24 -9.86 6.89 15.48
N GLY A 25 -10.16 6.59 14.22
CA GLY A 25 -10.26 7.58 13.15
C GLY A 25 -10.61 6.92 11.82
N GLU A 26 -11.12 7.71 10.89
CA GLU A 26 -11.43 7.26 9.52
C GLU A 26 -10.17 6.81 8.79
N LEU A 27 -10.28 5.74 7.99
CA LEU A 27 -9.19 5.33 7.10
C LEU A 27 -9.08 6.33 5.95
N ILE A 28 -7.93 6.98 5.86
CA ILE A 28 -7.62 7.98 4.83
C ILE A 28 -6.57 7.41 3.90
N GLN A 29 -6.80 7.54 2.60
CA GLN A 29 -5.83 7.21 1.57
C GLN A 29 -5.15 8.48 1.04
N ARG A 30 -3.85 8.39 0.81
CA ARG A 30 -3.03 9.46 0.23
C ARG A 30 -2.14 8.89 -0.87
N ILE A 31 -2.01 9.64 -1.96
CA ILE A 31 -1.06 9.33 -3.03
C ILE A 31 0.18 10.20 -2.82
N VAL A 32 1.35 9.57 -2.70
CA VAL A 32 2.61 10.27 -2.46
C VAL A 32 3.67 9.81 -3.45
N CYS A 33 4.39 10.76 -4.03
CA CYS A 33 5.58 10.46 -4.83
C CYS A 33 6.82 10.64 -3.96
N ALA A 34 7.63 9.60 -3.81
CA ALA A 34 8.84 9.64 -2.97
C ALA A 34 9.95 8.81 -3.62
N ALA A 35 11.22 9.14 -3.39
CA ALA A 35 12.33 8.42 -4.03
C ALA A 35 12.40 6.94 -3.60
N ASN A 36 11.99 6.64 -2.38
CA ASN A 36 11.97 5.32 -1.77
C ASN A 36 11.05 5.36 -0.52
N GLU A 37 10.88 4.21 0.14
CA GLU A 37 10.07 4.08 1.36
C GLU A 37 10.57 4.92 2.54
N PRO A 38 11.88 4.99 2.87
CA PRO A 38 12.37 5.90 3.91
C PRO A 38 12.01 7.37 3.66
N ALA A 39 12.22 7.87 2.43
CA ALA A 39 11.88 9.24 2.06
C ALA A 39 10.36 9.51 2.12
N LEU A 40 9.55 8.49 1.86
CA LEU A 40 8.10 8.57 2.07
C LEU A 40 7.76 8.73 3.55
N HIS A 41 8.34 7.91 4.43
CA HIS A 41 8.10 8.01 5.87
C HIS A 41 8.52 9.37 6.43
N GLU A 42 9.69 9.88 6.06
CA GLU A 42 10.15 11.23 6.44
C GLU A 42 9.19 12.32 5.96
N PHE A 43 8.68 12.20 4.73
CA PHE A 43 7.69 13.13 4.21
C PHE A 43 6.37 13.06 4.99
N LEU A 44 5.87 11.86 5.28
CA LEU A 44 4.61 11.68 5.99
C LEU A 44 4.67 12.23 7.41
N ASP A 45 5.76 11.98 8.14
CA ASP A 45 5.94 12.48 9.51
C ASP A 45 6.00 14.01 9.55
N ARG A 46 6.71 14.62 8.60
CA ARG A 46 6.83 16.08 8.51
C ARG A 46 5.55 16.77 8.04
N SER A 47 4.86 16.21 7.05
CA SER A 47 3.72 16.86 6.38
C SER A 47 2.37 16.50 6.99
N PHE A 48 2.27 15.36 7.68
CA PHE A 48 1.06 14.90 8.34
C PHE A 48 1.36 14.40 9.76
N PRO A 49 1.76 15.30 10.69
CA PRO A 49 2.05 14.90 12.06
C PRO A 49 0.87 14.17 12.70
N GLY A 50 1.12 13.00 13.27
CA GLY A 50 0.07 12.16 13.87
C GLY A 50 -0.70 11.28 12.88
N PHE A 51 -0.33 11.26 11.59
CA PHE A 51 -0.82 10.27 10.65
C PHE A 51 -0.16 8.91 10.91
N LEU A 52 -0.96 7.93 11.34
CA LEU A 52 -0.54 6.56 11.57
C LEU A 52 -0.70 5.77 10.27
N VAL A 53 0.41 5.34 9.68
CA VAL A 53 0.40 4.47 8.49
C VAL A 53 -0.05 3.07 8.89
N ILE A 54 -1.04 2.54 8.18
CA ILE A 54 -1.59 1.18 8.36
C ILE A 54 -1.16 0.28 7.22
N GLY A 55 -1.09 0.82 6.00
CA GLY A 55 -0.68 0.08 4.83
C GLY A 55 -0.11 1.01 3.77
N MET A 56 0.76 0.47 2.95
CA MET A 56 1.44 1.21 1.90
C MET A 56 1.71 0.29 0.73
N VAL A 57 1.48 0.80 -0.48
CA VAL A 57 1.69 0.06 -1.72
C VAL A 57 2.46 0.93 -2.69
N ASN A 58 3.63 0.47 -3.14
CA ASN A 58 4.32 1.04 -4.29
C ASN A 58 3.60 0.58 -5.56
N LEU A 59 3.06 1.52 -6.33
CA LEU A 59 2.25 1.21 -7.51
C LEU A 59 3.05 0.53 -8.62
N ALA A 60 4.33 0.86 -8.79
CA ALA A 60 5.18 0.19 -9.78
C ALA A 60 5.44 -1.27 -9.40
N ALA A 61 5.69 -1.53 -8.12
CA ALA A 61 5.85 -2.91 -7.61
C ALA A 61 4.52 -3.69 -7.70
N LEU A 62 3.38 -3.04 -7.46
CA LEU A 62 2.06 -3.66 -7.60
C LEU A 62 1.77 -4.02 -9.06
N GLU A 63 2.07 -3.13 -10.01
CA GLU A 63 1.88 -3.39 -11.44
C GLU A 63 2.71 -4.59 -11.90
N GLU A 64 3.98 -4.64 -11.48
CA GLU A 64 4.87 -5.76 -11.78
C GLU A 64 4.36 -7.07 -11.15
N THR A 65 3.92 -7.03 -9.89
CA THR A 65 3.31 -8.19 -9.21
C THR A 65 2.05 -8.66 -9.93
N ALA A 66 1.17 -7.74 -10.32
CA ALA A 66 -0.05 -8.06 -11.05
C ALA A 66 0.25 -8.67 -12.42
N ARG A 67 1.30 -8.19 -13.10
CA ARG A 67 1.79 -8.78 -14.35
C ARG A 67 2.27 -10.21 -14.13
N GLN A 68 3.07 -10.47 -13.09
CA GLN A 68 3.55 -11.82 -12.75
C GLN A 68 2.39 -12.78 -12.43
N ILE A 69 1.39 -12.32 -11.66
CA ILE A 69 0.19 -13.11 -11.38
C ILE A 69 -0.54 -13.48 -12.67
N LYS A 70 -0.76 -12.53 -13.58
CA LYS A 70 -1.43 -12.79 -14.87
C LYS A 70 -0.66 -13.81 -15.72
N VAL A 71 0.67 -13.72 -15.74
CA VAL A 71 1.52 -14.68 -16.47
C VAL A 71 1.46 -16.07 -15.84
N ALA A 72 1.45 -16.16 -14.51
CA ALA A 72 1.30 -17.43 -13.79
C ALA A 72 -0.08 -18.06 -14.05
N LEU A 73 -1.15 -17.25 -14.01
CA LEU A 73 -2.51 -17.68 -14.36
C LEU A 73 -2.65 -18.13 -15.83
N ALA A 74 -1.86 -17.54 -16.74
CA ALA A 74 -1.81 -17.95 -18.14
C ALA A 74 -1.00 -19.23 -18.39
N GLY A 75 -0.56 -19.94 -17.35
CA GLY A 75 0.23 -21.17 -17.46
C GLY A 75 1.64 -20.99 -18.01
N SER A 76 2.12 -19.74 -18.09
CA SER A 76 3.36 -19.36 -18.78
C SER A 76 4.54 -19.15 -17.82
N ALA A 77 4.31 -19.15 -16.50
CA ALA A 77 5.36 -19.04 -15.49
C ALA A 77 5.08 -19.98 -14.30
N GLY A 78 6.04 -20.87 -14.03
CA GLY A 78 6.05 -21.68 -12.82
C GLY A 78 6.46 -20.87 -11.58
N ALA A 79 5.92 -21.29 -10.42
CA ALA A 79 6.29 -20.94 -9.05
C ALA A 79 5.42 -19.94 -8.26
N LEU A 80 4.36 -19.34 -8.80
CA LEU A 80 3.39 -18.59 -7.99
C LEU A 80 2.24 -19.50 -7.55
N GLN A 81 2.12 -19.75 -6.24
CA GLN A 81 1.01 -20.51 -5.69
C GLN A 81 -0.27 -19.66 -5.77
N VAL A 82 -1.13 -19.98 -6.73
CA VAL A 82 -2.45 -19.37 -6.87
C VAL A 82 -3.48 -20.29 -6.22
N PHE A 83 -4.22 -19.75 -5.26
CA PHE A 83 -5.36 -20.44 -4.63
C PHE A 83 -6.65 -19.89 -5.24
N VAL A 84 -7.45 -20.76 -5.84
CA VAL A 84 -8.73 -20.41 -6.46
C VAL A 84 -9.85 -20.92 -5.57
N ASP A 85 -10.83 -20.05 -5.30
CA ASP A 85 -12.07 -20.46 -4.62
C ASP A 85 -12.77 -21.54 -5.46
N PRO A 86 -13.05 -22.74 -4.90
CA PRO A 86 -13.72 -23.82 -5.61
C PRO A 86 -15.07 -23.42 -6.22
N SER A 87 -15.77 -22.45 -5.62
CA SER A 87 -17.07 -21.96 -6.10
C SER A 87 -17.00 -21.21 -7.44
N MET A 88 -15.82 -20.74 -7.86
CA MET A 88 -15.62 -20.06 -9.15
C MET A 88 -15.32 -21.02 -10.32
N SER A 89 -15.32 -22.34 -10.09
CA SER A 89 -15.01 -23.35 -11.13
C SER A 89 -16.25 -23.83 -11.92
N HIS A 90 -17.36 -23.09 -11.85
CA HIS A 90 -18.66 -23.43 -12.45
C HIS A 90 -19.00 -22.57 -13.65
#